data_AF-A0A812VQF3-F1
#
_entry.id   AF-A0A812VQF3-F1
#
_cell.length_a   1.000
_cell.length_b   1.000
_cell.length_c   1.000
_cell.angle_alpha   90.00
_cell.angle_beta   90.00
_cell.angle_gamma   90.00
#
_symmetry.space_group_name_H-M   'P 1'
#
loop_
_entity.id
_entity.type
_entity.pdbx_description
1 polymer ?
#
loop_
_entity_poly.entity_id
_entity_poly.type
_entity_poly.pdbx_seq_one_letter_code
_entity_poly.pdbx_strand_id
1 'polypeptide(L)'
;MISLRLRPRGTTYADKDFVVSTYHMPCLFRDMKVMVIHASLAAQCALEFAGDLPLILAGDFNFRPGSSPYILLTNGSLPEEHQDHPGPCEGWDLDSDLRVLRSAYYEKHQGGEPNFTNYSWTKEDDDPFIGTLDYIFVSKHPEVLQVDRLPTIHQSRDHLPHGHEPSDHLMISARLLPHGKVATQPPSNGRMANSFQRPEAKARPSNGNQPLRGRGRSFGSSGSFLRRPLSVSKATKTEK
;
A
#
# COMPACT_ATOMS: atom_id res chain seq x y z
N MET A 1 13.41 11.56 -14.20
CA MET A 1 12.78 11.52 -12.86
C MET A 1 12.96 12.88 -12.20
N ILE A 2 11.96 13.33 -11.44
CA ILE A 2 12.05 14.54 -10.61
C ILE A 2 11.67 14.14 -9.18
N SER A 3 12.46 14.56 -8.19
CA SER A 3 12.22 14.30 -6.77
C SER A 3 12.25 15.61 -5.99
N LEU A 4 11.27 15.80 -5.12
CA LEU A 4 11.12 16.98 -4.29
C LEU A 4 10.92 16.58 -2.83
N ARG A 5 11.66 17.24 -1.94
CA ARG A 5 11.40 17.19 -0.49
C ARG A 5 10.36 18.24 -0.14
N LEU A 6 9.26 17.80 0.45
CA LEU A 6 8.11 18.63 0.80
C LEU A 6 7.85 18.57 2.31
N ARG A 7 7.18 19.62 2.81
CA ARG A 7 6.78 19.75 4.21
C ARG A 7 5.27 19.97 4.30
N PRO A 8 4.52 19.19 5.10
CA PRO A 8 3.10 19.40 5.31
C PRO A 8 2.83 20.77 5.92
N ARG A 9 1.83 21.50 5.43
CA ARG A 9 1.37 22.76 6.05
C ARG A 9 0.18 22.50 6.96
N GLY A 10 0.16 23.14 8.13
CA GLY A 10 -1.04 23.19 8.99
C GLY A 10 -1.48 21.84 9.57
N THR A 11 -0.57 20.88 9.72
CA THR A 11 -0.85 19.57 10.35
C THR A 11 0.01 19.37 11.59
N THR A 12 -0.30 18.35 12.40
CA THR A 12 0.57 17.89 13.51
C THR A 12 1.94 17.37 13.05
N TYR A 13 2.18 17.28 11.73
CA TYR A 13 3.44 16.90 11.10
C TYR A 13 4.14 18.08 10.43
N ALA A 14 3.81 19.33 10.80
CA ALA A 14 4.36 20.53 10.17
C ALA A 14 5.90 20.59 10.16
N ASP A 15 6.57 19.87 11.07
CA ASP A 15 8.03 19.84 11.18
C ASP A 15 8.68 18.61 10.54
N LYS A 16 7.91 17.74 9.87
CA LYS A 16 8.43 16.51 9.27
C LYS A 16 8.35 16.55 7.76
N ASP A 17 9.49 16.30 7.12
CA ASP A 17 9.60 16.26 5.66
C ASP A 17 9.19 14.89 5.11
N PHE A 18 8.72 14.90 3.86
CA PHE A 18 8.51 13.71 3.04
C PHE A 18 8.98 13.99 1.62
N VAL A 19 9.12 12.94 0.81
CA VAL A 19 9.56 13.04 -0.58
C VAL A 19 8.43 12.64 -1.52
N VAL A 20 8.28 13.44 -2.58
CA VAL A 20 7.49 13.09 -3.75
C VAL A 20 8.42 12.98 -4.94
N SER A 21 8.40 11.83 -5.61
CA SER A 21 9.12 11.59 -6.84
C SER A 21 8.14 11.29 -7.96
N THR A 22 8.46 11.72 -9.17
CA THR A 22 7.70 11.37 -10.37
C THR A 22 8.58 10.92 -11.52
N TYR A 23 8.05 9.97 -12.28
CA TYR A 23 8.72 9.36 -13.42
C TYR A 23 7.71 9.01 -14.49
N HIS A 24 8.12 9.20 -15.75
CA HIS A 24 7.41 8.69 -16.91
C HIS A 24 8.35 7.71 -17.59
N MET A 25 8.03 6.42 -17.50
CA MET A 25 8.87 5.34 -18.03
C MET A 25 8.76 5.30 -19.57
N PRO A 26 9.85 4.99 -20.30
CA PRO A 26 9.77 4.84 -21.75
C PRO A 26 8.76 3.76 -22.17
N CYS A 27 8.11 3.98 -23.32
CA CYS A 27 7.16 3.03 -23.92
C CYS A 27 7.88 1.84 -24.61
N LEU A 28 8.79 1.16 -23.89
CA LEU A 28 9.55 -0.01 -24.37
C LEU A 28 8.96 -1.32 -23.83
N PHE A 29 7.63 -1.39 -23.71
CA PHE A 29 6.90 -2.54 -23.14
C PHE A 29 7.09 -3.87 -23.89
N ARG A 30 7.72 -3.86 -25.07
CA ARG A 30 8.15 -5.06 -25.81
C ARG A 30 9.46 -5.67 -25.30
N ASP A 31 10.22 -4.92 -24.51
CA ASP A 31 11.47 -5.38 -23.89
C ASP A 31 11.34 -5.30 -22.36
N MET A 32 10.86 -6.39 -21.76
CA MET A 32 10.56 -6.42 -20.32
C MET A 32 11.82 -6.30 -19.46
N LYS A 33 13.00 -6.71 -19.97
CA LYS A 33 14.27 -6.56 -19.27
C LYS A 33 14.63 -5.08 -19.15
N VAL A 34 14.48 -4.32 -20.22
CA VAL A 34 14.66 -2.86 -20.20
C VAL A 34 13.66 -2.19 -19.24
N MET A 35 12.40 -2.64 -19.23
CA MET A 35 11.40 -2.12 -18.29
C MET A 35 11.76 -2.43 -16.83
N VAL A 36 12.29 -3.63 -16.54
CA VAL A 36 12.81 -4.01 -15.21
C VAL A 36 13.98 -3.11 -14.79
N ILE A 37 14.94 -2.85 -15.70
CA ILE A 37 16.06 -1.94 -15.44
C ILE A 37 15.54 -0.54 -15.10
N HIS A 38 14.60 0.01 -15.90
CA HIS A 38 14.02 1.32 -15.63
C HIS A 38 13.25 1.38 -14.31
N ALA A 39 12.48 0.35 -13.97
CA ALA A 39 11.75 0.27 -12.71
C ALA A 39 12.74 0.28 -11.52
N SER A 40 13.79 -0.53 -11.61
CA SER A 40 14.84 -0.61 -10.60
C SER A 40 15.54 0.74 -10.40
N LEU A 41 16.04 1.34 -11.48
CA LEU A 41 16.73 2.63 -11.42
C LEU A 41 15.82 3.75 -10.90
N ALA A 42 14.56 3.79 -11.35
CA ALA A 42 13.60 4.78 -10.87
C ALA A 42 13.38 4.64 -9.35
N ALA A 43 13.12 3.43 -8.87
CA ALA A 43 12.90 3.20 -7.45
C ALA A 43 14.15 3.46 -6.62
N GLN A 44 15.34 3.02 -7.06
CA GLN A 44 16.62 3.29 -6.40
C GLN A 44 16.86 4.79 -6.27
N CYS A 45 16.78 5.56 -7.36
CA CYS A 45 16.96 7.01 -7.32
C CYS A 45 15.96 7.69 -6.37
N ALA A 46 14.69 7.29 -6.39
CA ALA A 46 13.67 7.85 -5.51
C ALA A 46 13.89 7.50 -4.03
N LEU A 47 14.29 6.26 -3.74
CA LEU A 47 14.56 5.76 -2.40
C LEU A 47 15.84 6.36 -1.81
N GLU A 48 16.91 6.46 -2.60
CA GLU A 48 18.16 7.10 -2.19
C GLU A 48 17.94 8.58 -1.88
N PHE A 49 17.23 9.31 -2.74
CA PHE A 49 16.89 10.72 -2.50
C PHE A 49 16.05 10.90 -1.23
N ALA A 50 15.14 9.96 -0.96
CA ALA A 50 14.32 9.98 0.25
C ALA A 50 15.13 9.67 1.52
N GLY A 51 16.17 8.85 1.45
CA GLY A 51 16.84 8.32 2.64
C GLY A 51 15.81 7.62 3.54
N ASP A 52 15.69 8.05 4.80
CA ASP A 52 14.69 7.53 5.75
C ASP A 52 13.35 8.28 5.73
N LEU A 53 13.21 9.30 4.88
CA LEU A 53 11.95 10.05 4.77
C LEU A 53 10.87 9.19 4.09
N PRO A 54 9.59 9.41 4.43
CA PRO A 54 8.50 8.80 3.67
C PRO A 54 8.57 9.20 2.19
N LEU A 55 8.37 8.23 1.30
CA LEU A 55 8.42 8.42 -0.15
C LEU A 55 7.06 8.14 -0.76
N ILE A 56 6.64 9.03 -1.66
CA ILE A 56 5.57 8.83 -2.63
C ILE A 56 6.23 8.88 -4.01
N LEU A 57 6.11 7.80 -4.78
CA LEU A 57 6.62 7.70 -6.15
C LEU A 57 5.43 7.50 -7.09
N ALA A 58 5.15 8.49 -7.94
CA ALA A 58 3.97 8.48 -8.80
C ALA A 58 4.29 8.76 -10.27
N GLY A 59 3.51 8.18 -11.19
CA GLY A 59 3.65 8.47 -12.62
C GLY A 59 3.11 7.37 -13.52
N ASP A 60 3.40 7.50 -14.81
CA ASP A 60 3.16 6.49 -15.82
C ASP A 60 4.39 5.58 -15.93
N PHE A 61 4.20 4.30 -15.60
CA PHE A 61 5.27 3.32 -15.59
C PHE A 61 5.26 2.42 -16.82
N ASN A 62 4.28 2.54 -17.72
CA ASN A 62 4.18 1.76 -18.95
C ASN A 62 4.27 0.22 -18.75
N PHE A 63 3.92 -0.28 -17.57
CA PHE A 63 3.79 -1.71 -17.28
C PHE A 63 2.48 -2.02 -16.56
N ARG A 64 2.02 -3.28 -16.66
CA ARG A 64 0.76 -3.73 -16.07
C ARG A 64 0.94 -4.33 -14.67
N PRO A 65 -0.13 -4.39 -13.86
CA PRO A 65 -0.10 -5.12 -12.59
C PRO A 65 0.34 -6.57 -12.79
N GLY A 66 1.22 -7.06 -11.92
CA GLY A 66 1.75 -8.43 -11.98
C GLY A 66 2.82 -8.67 -13.06
N SER A 67 3.20 -7.66 -13.84
CA SER A 67 4.41 -7.72 -14.68
C SER A 67 5.69 -7.77 -13.84
N SER A 68 6.81 -8.18 -14.43
CA SER A 68 8.11 -8.25 -13.75
C SER A 68 8.57 -6.95 -13.10
N PRO A 69 8.49 -5.76 -13.75
CA PRO A 69 8.83 -4.51 -13.06
C PRO A 69 7.85 -4.19 -11.92
N TYR A 70 6.56 -4.50 -12.07
CA TYR A 70 5.60 -4.35 -10.95
C TYR A 70 5.99 -5.24 -9.77
N ILE A 71 6.27 -6.52 -10.02
CA ILE A 71 6.70 -7.50 -9.01
C ILE A 71 7.96 -7.01 -8.29
N LEU A 72 8.98 -6.54 -9.05
CA LEU A 72 10.20 -5.98 -8.48
C LEU A 72 9.88 -4.85 -7.48
N LEU A 73 9.05 -3.88 -7.88
CA LEU A 73 8.74 -2.75 -7.01
C LEU A 73 7.92 -3.15 -5.77
N THR A 74 6.99 -4.10 -5.92
CA THR A 74 6.09 -4.49 -4.83
C THR A 74 6.65 -5.57 -3.90
N ASN A 75 7.63 -6.34 -4.36
CA ASN A 75 8.29 -7.38 -3.55
C ASN A 75 9.69 -6.96 -3.09
N GLY A 76 10.27 -5.92 -3.69
CA GLY A 76 11.64 -5.49 -3.42
C GLY A 76 12.70 -6.30 -4.17
N SER A 77 12.29 -7.31 -4.93
CA SER A 77 13.20 -8.20 -5.64
C SER A 77 12.50 -8.88 -6.81
N LEU A 78 13.30 -9.32 -7.79
CA LEU A 78 12.88 -10.19 -8.88
C LEU A 78 13.78 -11.44 -8.86
N PRO A 79 13.24 -12.66 -8.91
CA PRO A 79 14.06 -13.87 -8.91
C PRO A 79 15.04 -13.90 -10.08
N GLU A 80 16.27 -14.37 -9.86
CA GLU A 80 17.32 -14.46 -10.89
C GLU A 80 16.91 -15.37 -12.05
N GLU A 81 16.10 -16.39 -11.78
CA GLU A 81 15.56 -17.33 -12.75
C GLU A 81 14.35 -16.80 -13.52
N HIS A 82 13.85 -15.59 -13.19
CA HIS A 82 12.72 -15.00 -13.91
C HIS A 82 13.12 -14.69 -15.36
N GLN A 83 12.28 -15.04 -16.35
CA GLN A 83 12.61 -14.88 -17.78
C GLN A 83 12.99 -13.42 -18.15
N ASP A 84 12.35 -12.47 -17.47
CA ASP A 84 12.51 -11.03 -17.66
C ASP A 84 13.57 -10.42 -16.73
N HIS A 85 14.30 -11.24 -15.96
CA HIS A 85 15.45 -10.77 -15.21
C HIS A 85 16.54 -10.31 -16.20
N PRO A 86 17.08 -9.08 -16.06
CA PRO A 86 18.07 -8.55 -17.01
C PRO A 86 19.40 -9.32 -16.94
N GLY A 87 19.67 -9.97 -15.80
CA GLY A 87 20.97 -10.59 -15.53
C GLY A 87 22.03 -9.55 -15.19
N PRO A 88 23.23 -9.98 -14.79
CA PRO A 88 24.33 -9.07 -14.51
C PRO A 88 24.74 -8.34 -15.80
N CYS A 89 24.94 -7.03 -15.71
CA CYS A 89 25.50 -6.20 -16.77
C CYS A 89 26.83 -5.59 -16.29
N GLU A 90 27.73 -5.25 -17.22
CA GLU A 90 28.98 -4.61 -16.84
C GLU A 90 28.72 -3.27 -16.14
N GLY A 91 29.16 -3.15 -14.89
CA GLY A 91 29.00 -1.92 -14.09
C GLY A 91 27.61 -1.70 -13.49
N TRP A 92 26.66 -2.64 -13.65
CA TRP A 92 25.34 -2.55 -13.05
C TRP A 92 24.74 -3.93 -12.78
N ASP A 93 24.18 -4.12 -11.59
CA ASP A 93 23.41 -5.31 -11.24
C ASP A 93 22.05 -4.89 -10.69
N LEU A 94 21.08 -5.79 -10.78
CA LEU A 94 19.76 -5.56 -10.21
C LEU A 94 19.87 -5.61 -8.68
N ASP A 95 19.47 -4.52 -8.02
CA ASP A 95 19.35 -4.53 -6.56
C ASP A 95 18.28 -5.53 -6.12
N SER A 96 18.73 -6.60 -5.45
CA SER A 96 17.89 -7.69 -4.96
C SER A 96 17.30 -7.44 -3.57
N ASP A 97 17.60 -6.30 -2.94
CA ASP A 97 17.02 -5.89 -1.64
C ASP A 97 16.46 -4.46 -1.71
N LEU A 98 15.78 -4.14 -2.81
CA LEU A 98 15.10 -2.87 -2.98
C LEU A 98 14.01 -2.73 -1.89
N ARG A 99 13.96 -1.57 -1.23
CA ARG A 99 12.89 -1.32 -0.26
C ARG A 99 11.53 -1.41 -0.94
N VAL A 100 10.69 -2.31 -0.43
CA VAL A 100 9.32 -2.55 -0.93
C VAL A 100 8.51 -1.25 -1.03
N LEU A 101 7.91 -1.08 -2.19
CA LEU A 101 6.92 -0.04 -2.47
C LEU A 101 5.52 -0.65 -2.53
N ARG A 102 4.53 0.04 -1.98
CA ARG A 102 3.13 -0.41 -1.97
C ARG A 102 2.31 0.46 -2.91
N SER A 103 1.47 -0.12 -3.75
CA SER A 103 0.53 0.64 -4.58
C SER A 103 -0.64 1.15 -3.75
N ALA A 104 -0.91 2.46 -3.83
CA ALA A 104 -2.02 3.09 -3.13
C ALA A 104 -3.38 2.55 -3.58
N TYR A 105 -3.54 2.26 -4.87
CA TYR A 105 -4.77 1.68 -5.40
C TYR A 105 -4.94 0.25 -4.92
N TYR A 106 -3.90 -0.59 -5.02
CA TYR A 106 -3.95 -1.96 -4.51
C TYR A 106 -4.36 -2.04 -3.03
N GLU A 107 -3.95 -1.09 -2.20
CA GLU A 107 -4.29 -1.06 -0.77
C GLU A 107 -5.73 -0.67 -0.44
N LYS A 108 -6.38 0.14 -1.29
CA LYS A 108 -7.65 0.79 -0.94
C LYS A 108 -8.80 0.45 -1.87
N HIS A 109 -8.52 0.06 -3.09
CA HIS A 109 -9.53 -0.35 -4.04
C HIS A 109 -9.89 -1.82 -3.82
N GLN A 110 -11.19 -2.11 -3.63
CA GLN A 110 -11.69 -3.43 -3.21
C GLN A 110 -11.35 -4.59 -4.17
N GLY A 111 -10.96 -4.27 -5.41
CA GLY A 111 -10.55 -5.24 -6.42
C GLY A 111 -9.03 -5.32 -6.66
N GLY A 112 -8.20 -4.67 -5.84
CA GLY A 112 -6.77 -4.51 -6.12
C GLY A 112 -6.52 -3.32 -7.04
N GLU A 113 -5.66 -3.45 -8.03
CA GLU A 113 -5.43 -2.37 -9.01
C GLU A 113 -6.70 -2.02 -9.81
N PRO A 114 -6.83 -0.79 -10.34
CA PRO A 114 -7.96 -0.43 -11.20
C PRO A 114 -7.98 -1.28 -12.47
N ASN A 115 -9.13 -1.32 -13.16
CA ASN A 115 -9.25 -2.05 -14.42
C ASN A 115 -8.34 -1.46 -15.51
N PHE A 116 -8.24 -0.13 -15.55
CA PHE A 116 -7.37 0.59 -16.45
C PHE A 116 -7.08 1.98 -15.91
N THR A 117 -5.97 2.54 -16.36
CA THR A 117 -5.64 3.96 -16.25
C THR A 117 -5.32 4.55 -17.61
N ASN A 118 -5.00 3.73 -18.62
CA ASN A 118 -4.91 4.10 -20.03
C ASN A 118 -5.95 3.31 -20.84
N TYR A 119 -6.64 4.01 -21.75
CA TYR A 119 -7.50 3.43 -22.77
C TYR A 119 -7.25 4.16 -24.09
N SER A 120 -6.17 3.80 -24.77
CA SER A 120 -5.71 4.44 -25.99
C SER A 120 -6.12 3.67 -27.25
N TRP A 121 -6.34 4.40 -28.35
CA TRP A 121 -6.53 3.83 -29.68
C TRP A 121 -6.04 4.80 -30.74
N THR A 122 -5.32 4.28 -31.73
CA THR A 122 -4.97 5.00 -32.94
C THR A 122 -5.54 4.29 -34.17
N LYS A 123 -5.60 4.98 -35.31
CA LYS A 123 -6.09 4.39 -36.57
C LYS A 123 -5.25 3.23 -37.09
N GLU A 124 -4.05 3.08 -36.55
CA GLU A 124 -3.09 2.04 -36.89
C GLU A 124 -3.28 0.78 -36.03
N ASP A 125 -4.07 0.86 -34.95
CA ASP A 125 -4.35 -0.24 -34.05
C ASP A 125 -5.57 -1.03 -34.50
N ASP A 126 -5.43 -2.35 -34.59
CA ASP A 126 -6.54 -3.28 -34.85
C ASP A 126 -7.57 -3.25 -33.69
N ASP A 127 -7.08 -3.09 -32.45
CA ASP A 127 -7.87 -3.02 -31.23
C ASP A 127 -7.30 -1.95 -30.28
N PRO A 128 -8.13 -1.28 -29.46
CA PRO A 128 -7.65 -0.34 -28.46
C PRO A 128 -6.77 -1.03 -27.40
N PHE A 129 -5.73 -0.33 -26.97
CA PHE A 129 -5.00 -0.72 -25.78
C PHE A 129 -5.75 -0.25 -24.52
N ILE A 130 -5.98 -1.18 -23.60
CA ILE A 130 -6.58 -0.91 -22.29
C ILE A 130 -5.70 -1.53 -21.21
N GLY A 131 -5.28 -0.74 -20.22
CA GLY A 131 -4.49 -1.25 -19.12
C GLY A 131 -4.23 -0.25 -18.01
N THR A 132 -3.86 -0.77 -16.84
CA THR A 132 -3.36 0.03 -15.72
C THR A 132 -1.86 0.20 -15.90
N LEU A 133 -1.44 1.43 -16.14
CA LEU A 133 -0.04 1.83 -16.38
C LEU A 133 0.46 2.87 -15.38
N ASP A 134 -0.48 3.58 -14.74
CA ASP A 134 -0.21 4.69 -13.84
C ASP A 134 -0.34 4.22 -12.39
N TYR A 135 0.65 4.58 -11.58
CA TYR A 135 0.71 4.14 -10.18
C TYR A 135 1.05 5.29 -9.24
N ILE A 136 0.53 5.19 -8.02
CA ILE A 136 1.01 5.95 -6.86
C ILE A 136 1.58 4.94 -5.88
N PHE A 137 2.89 4.74 -5.94
CA PHE A 137 3.62 3.91 -5.01
C PHE A 137 3.99 4.68 -3.74
N VAL A 138 3.94 4.02 -2.59
CA VAL A 138 4.35 4.59 -1.30
C VAL A 138 5.33 3.66 -0.59
N SER A 139 6.30 4.23 0.13
CA SER A 139 7.18 3.44 0.99
C SER A 139 6.46 2.96 2.26
N LYS A 140 7.21 2.40 3.22
CA LYS A 140 6.66 1.82 4.45
C LYS A 140 5.84 2.80 5.31
N HIS A 141 6.20 4.09 5.31
CA HIS A 141 5.67 5.05 6.28
C HIS A 141 4.34 5.71 5.89
N PRO A 142 4.09 6.13 4.62
CA PRO A 142 2.82 6.77 4.29
C PRO A 142 1.63 5.85 4.51
N GLU A 143 0.59 6.36 5.16
CA GLU A 143 -0.71 5.67 5.23
C GLU A 143 -1.60 6.16 4.10
N VAL A 144 -2.10 5.23 3.29
CA VAL A 144 -3.08 5.51 2.26
C VAL A 144 -4.46 5.56 2.91
N LEU A 145 -5.10 6.73 2.91
CA LEU A 145 -6.43 6.89 3.51
C LEU A 145 -7.53 6.51 2.53
N GLN A 146 -7.38 6.95 1.28
CA GLN A 146 -8.38 6.80 0.23
C GLN A 146 -7.72 6.99 -1.13
N VAL A 147 -8.29 6.35 -2.15
CA VAL A 147 -8.01 6.64 -3.56
C VAL A 147 -9.31 7.05 -4.25
N ASP A 148 -9.20 7.85 -5.31
CA ASP A 148 -10.36 8.23 -6.11
C ASP A 148 -10.87 7.04 -6.94
N ARG A 149 -12.20 6.95 -7.08
CA ARG A 149 -12.83 5.87 -7.83
C ARG A 149 -12.69 6.16 -9.32
N LEU A 150 -12.01 5.26 -10.03
CA LEU A 150 -11.92 5.30 -11.49
C LEU A 150 -13.14 4.59 -12.13
N PRO A 151 -13.55 4.99 -13.34
CA PRO A 151 -14.57 4.27 -14.10
C PRO A 151 -14.10 2.85 -14.43
N THR A 152 -15.03 1.91 -14.49
CA THR A 152 -14.77 0.59 -15.07
C THR A 152 -14.80 0.66 -16.60
N ILE A 153 -14.26 -0.35 -17.27
CA ILE A 153 -14.36 -0.46 -18.74
C ILE A 153 -15.83 -0.42 -19.19
N HIS A 154 -16.74 -1.09 -18.47
CA HIS A 154 -18.17 -1.06 -18.80
C HIS A 154 -18.83 0.32 -18.63
N GLN A 155 -18.26 1.18 -17.79
CA GLN A 155 -18.70 2.57 -17.62
C GLN A 155 -18.11 3.49 -18.70
N SER A 156 -17.01 3.07 -19.31
CA SER A 156 -16.28 3.80 -20.35
C SER A 156 -16.77 3.33 -21.72
N ARG A 157 -17.56 4.17 -22.39
CA ARG A 157 -18.28 3.76 -23.60
C ARG A 157 -17.40 3.69 -24.85
N ASP A 158 -16.24 4.33 -24.82
CA ASP A 158 -15.34 4.50 -25.96
C ASP A 158 -13.90 4.64 -25.49
N HIS A 159 -12.95 4.56 -26.42
CA HIS A 159 -11.55 4.88 -26.21
C HIS A 159 -11.36 6.35 -25.79
N LEU A 160 -10.22 6.60 -25.18
CA LEU A 160 -9.77 7.92 -24.76
C LEU A 160 -8.65 8.43 -25.70
N PRO A 161 -8.49 9.75 -25.87
CA PRO A 161 -9.35 10.81 -25.36
C PRO A 161 -10.69 10.89 -26.13
N HIS A 162 -11.67 11.53 -25.52
CA HIS A 162 -12.97 11.82 -26.14
C HIS A 162 -13.57 13.14 -25.62
N GLY A 163 -14.76 13.54 -26.09
CA GLY A 163 -15.33 14.87 -25.79
C GLY A 163 -15.50 15.24 -24.31
N HIS A 164 -15.46 14.27 -23.38
CA HIS A 164 -15.53 14.50 -21.93
C HIS A 164 -14.23 14.19 -21.17
N GLU A 165 -13.22 13.64 -21.82
CA GLU A 165 -11.97 13.20 -21.19
C GLU A 165 -10.83 13.54 -22.16
N PRO A 166 -10.04 14.59 -21.88
CA PRO A 166 -9.07 15.14 -22.84
C PRO A 166 -7.77 14.33 -22.96
N SER A 167 -7.58 13.30 -22.14
CA SER A 167 -6.38 12.47 -22.07
C SER A 167 -6.73 11.01 -22.37
N ASP A 168 -5.82 10.26 -22.97
CA ASP A 168 -5.95 8.80 -23.09
C ASP A 168 -5.70 8.06 -21.76
N HIS A 169 -5.10 8.78 -20.80
CA HIS A 169 -4.97 8.37 -19.40
C HIS A 169 -6.01 9.03 -18.50
N LEU A 170 -6.53 8.26 -17.52
CA LEU A 170 -7.34 8.74 -16.42
C LEU A 170 -6.48 9.35 -15.32
N MET A 171 -6.94 10.47 -14.75
CA MET A 171 -6.30 11.05 -13.57
C MET A 171 -6.46 10.13 -12.35
N ILE A 172 -5.34 9.68 -11.80
CA ILE A 172 -5.29 8.92 -10.55
C ILE A 172 -5.00 9.85 -9.36
N SER A 173 -5.54 9.51 -8.19
CA SER A 173 -5.44 10.37 -7.01
C SER A 173 -5.54 9.56 -5.72
N ALA A 174 -4.78 9.98 -4.71
CA ALA A 174 -4.75 9.37 -3.40
C ALA A 174 -4.66 10.43 -2.30
N ARG A 175 -5.43 10.21 -1.23
CA ARG A 175 -5.32 10.97 0.02
C ARG A 175 -4.44 10.20 0.99
N LEU A 176 -3.34 10.81 1.43
CA LEU A 176 -2.28 10.15 2.20
C LEU A 176 -1.98 10.90 3.50
N LEU A 177 -1.51 10.16 4.52
CA LEU A 177 -0.76 10.72 5.64
C LEU A 177 0.71 10.32 5.48
N PRO A 178 1.63 11.24 5.14
CA PRO A 178 3.02 10.88 4.83
C PRO A 178 3.75 10.13 5.95
N HIS A 179 3.43 10.42 7.22
CA HIS A 179 4.04 9.75 8.38
C HIS A 179 3.12 8.71 9.05
N GLY A 180 2.02 8.35 8.40
CA GLY A 180 0.97 7.51 8.99
C GLY A 180 0.29 8.14 10.20
N LYS A 181 -0.76 7.53 10.74
CA LYS A 181 -1.35 7.96 12.02
C LYS A 181 -0.32 7.91 13.15
N VAL A 182 -0.19 9.01 13.91
CA VAL A 182 0.46 8.94 15.22
C VAL A 182 -0.37 7.99 16.08
N ALA A 183 0.25 6.94 16.61
CA ALA A 183 -0.38 6.12 17.63
C ALA A 183 -0.70 7.04 18.82
N THR A 184 -1.99 7.28 19.08
CA THR A 184 -2.41 7.92 20.31
C THR A 184 -1.99 6.99 21.45
N GLN A 185 -0.95 7.34 22.19
CA GLN A 185 -0.71 6.66 23.46
C GLN A 185 -1.99 6.82 24.30
N PRO A 186 -2.54 5.74 24.90
CA PRO A 186 -3.59 5.91 25.88
C PRO A 186 -3.05 6.87 26.96
N PRO A 187 -3.87 7.80 27.48
CA PRO A 187 -3.42 8.69 28.53
C PRO A 187 -2.82 7.83 29.63
N SER A 188 -1.53 8.04 29.92
CA SER A 188 -0.90 7.44 31.09
C SER A 188 -1.80 7.77 32.25
N ASN A 189 -2.29 6.75 32.97
CA ASN A 189 -3.03 6.95 34.21
C ASN A 189 -2.14 7.73 35.17
N GLY A 190 -2.23 9.06 35.09
CA GLY A 190 -1.56 9.98 35.96
C GLY A 190 -2.10 9.69 37.34
N ARG A 191 -1.22 9.14 38.19
CA ARG A 191 -1.41 9.10 39.63
C ARG A 191 -1.79 10.51 40.10
N MET A 192 -3.07 10.71 40.39
CA MET A 192 -3.51 11.75 41.31
C MET A 192 -4.05 11.08 42.56
N ALA A 193 -3.26 11.13 43.62
CA ALA A 193 -3.73 11.50 44.95
C ALA A 193 -2.50 11.68 45.85
N ASN A 194 -1.98 12.91 45.91
CA ASN A 194 -1.31 13.37 47.12
C ASN A 194 -2.41 13.48 48.19
N SER A 195 -2.51 12.48 49.07
CA SER A 195 -3.27 12.61 50.30
C SER A 195 -2.41 13.36 51.32
N PHE A 196 -2.85 14.57 51.65
CA PHE A 196 -2.47 15.24 52.89
C PHE A 196 -2.81 14.31 54.06
N GLN A 197 -1.80 13.73 54.71
CA GLN A 197 -1.99 13.06 55.99
C GLN A 197 -1.92 14.10 57.12
N ARG A 198 -3.06 14.30 57.76
CA ARG A 198 -3.20 14.93 59.08
C ARG A 198 -2.88 13.85 60.14
N PRO A 199 -2.06 14.12 61.17
CA PRO A 199 -1.74 13.10 62.18
C PRO A 199 -2.78 13.12 63.30
N GLU A 200 -3.19 11.92 63.75
CA GLU A 200 -3.72 11.54 65.08
C GLU A 200 -4.56 10.25 64.89
N ALA A 201 -4.65 9.25 65.78
CA ALA A 201 -4.02 8.93 67.05
C ALA A 201 -4.17 7.40 67.24
N LYS A 202 -3.35 6.81 68.12
CA LYS A 202 -3.34 5.37 68.45
C LYS A 202 -4.65 4.89 69.11
N ALA A 203 -5.18 3.74 68.69
CA ALA A 203 -5.94 2.81 69.56
C ALA A 203 -5.87 1.36 69.04
N ARG A 204 -5.99 0.43 69.99
CA ARG A 204 -5.59 -0.99 70.02
C ARG A 204 -6.56 -1.97 69.30
N PRO A 205 -6.15 -3.26 69.14
CA PRO A 205 -6.85 -4.24 68.31
C PRO A 205 -7.93 -5.03 69.07
N SER A 206 -8.91 -5.58 68.33
CA SER A 206 -9.78 -6.63 68.82
C SER A 206 -10.00 -7.71 67.75
N ASN A 207 -9.68 -8.94 68.15
CA ASN A 207 -9.90 -10.22 67.47
C ASN A 207 -11.38 -10.48 67.15
N GLY A 208 -11.65 -11.34 66.15
CA GLY A 208 -12.78 -12.26 66.24
C GLY A 208 -13.45 -12.65 64.92
N ASN A 209 -13.31 -13.94 64.59
CA ASN A 209 -14.29 -14.83 63.94
C ASN A 209 -14.63 -14.73 62.43
N GLN A 210 -14.18 -15.76 61.71
CA GLN A 210 -14.93 -16.47 60.65
C GLN A 210 -16.11 -17.28 61.25
N PRO A 211 -16.95 -18.07 60.50
CA PRO A 211 -17.15 -18.22 59.04
C PRO A 211 -18.65 -18.18 58.62
N LEU A 212 -18.97 -18.28 57.31
CA LEU A 212 -19.80 -19.36 56.71
C LEU A 212 -20.33 -19.04 55.29
N ARG A 213 -20.02 -19.99 54.39
CA ARG A 213 -20.80 -20.58 53.28
C ARG A 213 -21.93 -19.78 52.59
N GLY A 214 -21.86 -19.74 51.27
CA GLY A 214 -23.03 -19.61 50.38
C GLY A 214 -22.71 -19.98 48.94
N ARG A 215 -23.28 -21.09 48.45
CA ARG A 215 -23.22 -21.59 47.07
C ARG A 215 -24.18 -20.81 46.15
N GLY A 216 -23.87 -20.73 44.85
CA GLY A 216 -24.85 -20.49 43.77
C GLY A 216 -24.15 -20.05 42.47
N ARG A 217 -23.86 -20.96 41.54
CA ARG A 217 -24.64 -21.26 40.30
C ARG A 217 -24.65 -20.14 39.24
N SER A 218 -24.03 -20.39 38.09
CA SER A 218 -24.63 -20.41 36.73
C SER A 218 -23.50 -20.55 35.67
N PHE A 219 -23.49 -21.63 34.89
CA PHE A 219 -24.07 -21.79 33.54
C PHE A 219 -23.45 -20.92 32.44
N GLY A 220 -22.88 -21.57 31.41
CA GLY A 220 -23.16 -21.16 30.03
C GLY A 220 -22.00 -21.21 29.02
N SER A 221 -22.10 -22.21 28.15
CA SER A 221 -21.74 -22.19 26.72
C SER A 221 -20.30 -22.44 26.27
N SER A 222 -20.15 -23.46 25.43
CA SER A 222 -19.30 -23.40 24.23
C SER A 222 -19.77 -24.51 23.26
N GLY A 223 -20.58 -24.11 22.28
CA GLY A 223 -20.87 -24.89 21.09
C GLY A 223 -19.85 -24.53 20.02
N SER A 224 -19.10 -25.52 19.55
CA SER A 224 -18.17 -25.42 18.43
C SER A 224 -18.84 -25.96 17.16
N PHE A 225 -18.83 -25.19 16.08
CA PHE A 225 -19.15 -25.68 14.74
C PHE A 225 -18.03 -25.25 13.78
N LEU A 226 -17.19 -26.21 13.43
CA LEU A 226 -16.29 -26.17 12.28
C LEU A 226 -17.11 -26.48 11.01
N ARG A 227 -16.99 -25.62 9.99
CA ARG A 227 -17.32 -25.98 8.60
C ARG A 227 -16.15 -25.61 7.70
N ARG A 228 -15.52 -26.63 7.11
CA ARG A 228 -14.66 -26.55 5.92
C ARG A 228 -15.53 -26.47 4.66
N PRO A 229 -15.14 -25.72 3.62
CA PRO A 229 -15.61 -25.98 2.27
C PRO A 229 -14.63 -26.89 1.49
N LEU A 230 -15.25 -27.70 0.63
CA LEU A 230 -14.68 -28.67 -0.29
C LEU A 230 -14.07 -27.99 -1.53
N SER A 231 -12.97 -28.56 -1.99
CA SER A 231 -12.34 -28.31 -3.29
C SER A 231 -13.17 -28.92 -4.44
N VAL A 232 -13.32 -28.18 -5.54
CA VAL A 232 -13.78 -28.74 -6.82
C VAL A 232 -12.75 -28.39 -7.90
N SER A 233 -12.27 -29.42 -8.57
CA SER A 233 -11.25 -29.41 -9.63
C SER A 233 -11.83 -28.96 -10.98
N LYS A 234 -10.98 -28.31 -11.79
CA LYS A 234 -11.18 -28.06 -13.22
C LYS A 234 -10.44 -29.12 -14.05
N ALA A 235 -11.06 -29.52 -15.17
CA ALA A 235 -10.46 -29.99 -16.42
C ALA A 235 -11.60 -30.18 -17.43
N THR A 236 -11.55 -29.98 -18.74
CA THR A 236 -10.61 -29.49 -19.76
C THR A 236 -11.46 -29.51 -21.05
N LYS A 237 -11.35 -28.53 -21.94
CA LYS A 237 -11.79 -28.71 -23.33
C LYS A 237 -10.84 -28.00 -24.27
N THR A 238 -10.19 -28.81 -25.09
CA THR A 238 -9.41 -28.52 -26.29
C THR A 238 -10.35 -28.43 -27.49
N GLU A 239 -10.11 -27.47 -28.38
CA GLU A 239 -10.54 -27.41 -29.79
C GLU A 239 -9.61 -26.36 -30.44
N LYS A 240 -8.67 -26.81 -31.28
CA LYS A 240 -8.72 -26.94 -32.76
C LYS A 240 -8.76 -25.62 -33.49
#